data_AF-A0AAD5QC06-F1
#
_entry.id   AF-A0AAD5QC06-F1
#
_cell.length_a   1.000
_cell.length_b   1.000
_cell.length_c   1.000
_cell.angle_alpha   90.00
_cell.angle_beta   90.00
_cell.angle_gamma   90.00
#
_symmetry.space_group_name_H-M   'P 1'
#
loop_
_entity.id
_entity.type
_entity.pdbx_description
1 polymer ?
#
loop_
_entity_poly.entity_id
_entity_poly.type
_entity_poly.pdbx_seq_one_letter_code
_entity_poly.pdbx_strand_id
1 'polypeptide(L)'
;MLWKLMHHVYIERGEPRSSPDQPISHLFMFDRSLDQATVLMTGLTYEAMLHEVFVIGCGKTSFGPEVEEKMKLEVDHGETTKKSKVYILDNNDGVFSSIRNKHMTGVFPFLSSKAKEIQSDFNKGASIDQVRDMKQFVSQELKSLKLQHRQLEMHICACEVLLKKNGAAGAGERLRFEHELVAGTANISDVISYLEDCMLRELPSWQVLSLACLASLSQNGLPGKYLQSFREHFLRSYGFEYLPILHSLCSKRLLIEKPRPIVGATPSTIPSPSRNDSLPTLPFLIKRLNLVPSSEEAAVDLRNPSAMSYVFSGAFTPPFCQVVANAMVHGWNTSELKKTFGRVLVEENSYIPADRRPDNRMKKAILVFFLGGVTYAEVAALRLLAVQNNFRILIASTNIIHRDSYMKYLSDVDPRFF
;
A
#
# COMPACT_ATOMS: atom_id res chain seq x y z
N MET A 1 -3.05 -20.98 -11.68
CA MET A 1 -2.84 -21.68 -10.39
C MET A 1 -4.10 -21.61 -9.53
N LEU A 2 -4.67 -20.42 -9.30
CA LEU A 2 -5.89 -20.22 -8.49
C LEU A 2 -7.13 -21.02 -8.94
N TRP A 3 -7.42 -21.10 -10.24
CA TRP A 3 -8.53 -21.93 -10.77
C TRP A 3 -8.43 -23.40 -10.35
N LYS A 4 -7.23 -23.99 -10.45
CA LYS A 4 -7.01 -25.38 -10.05
C LYS A 4 -7.21 -25.56 -8.54
N LEU A 5 -6.80 -24.57 -7.74
CA LEU A 5 -7.01 -24.56 -6.30
C LEU A 5 -8.51 -24.53 -5.96
N MET A 6 -9.29 -23.63 -6.58
CA MET A 6 -10.73 -23.54 -6.34
C MET A 6 -11.45 -24.82 -6.73
N HIS A 7 -11.10 -25.39 -7.88
CA HIS A 7 -11.66 -26.67 -8.30
C HIS A 7 -11.35 -27.80 -7.30
N HIS A 8 -10.13 -27.84 -6.76
CA HIS A 8 -9.76 -28.80 -5.73
C HIS A 8 -10.56 -28.61 -4.43
N VAL A 9 -10.72 -27.35 -4.00
CA VAL A 9 -11.53 -27.01 -2.83
C VAL A 9 -12.99 -27.46 -3.00
N TYR A 10 -13.58 -27.32 -4.19
CA TYR A 10 -14.94 -27.78 -4.46
C TYR A 10 -15.08 -29.29 -4.47
N ILE A 11 -14.07 -30.01 -4.99
CA ILE A 11 -14.05 -31.47 -4.91
C ILE A 11 -14.00 -31.92 -3.44
N GLU A 12 -13.17 -31.28 -2.61
CA GLU A 12 -13.01 -31.68 -1.21
C GLU A 12 -14.16 -31.25 -0.30
N ARG A 13 -14.71 -30.04 -0.51
CA ARG A 13 -15.66 -29.39 0.43
C ARG A 13 -17.09 -29.34 -0.11
N GLY A 14 -17.29 -29.73 -1.37
CA GLY A 14 -18.52 -29.52 -2.11
C GLY A 14 -18.61 -28.11 -2.69
N GLU A 15 -19.34 -27.97 -3.81
CA GLU A 15 -19.70 -26.66 -4.34
C GLU A 15 -20.59 -25.91 -3.33
N PRO A 16 -20.38 -24.60 -3.14
CA PRO A 16 -21.25 -23.81 -2.26
C PRO A 16 -22.72 -23.92 -2.72
N ARG A 17 -23.66 -23.81 -1.80
CA ARG A 17 -25.08 -23.66 -2.13
C ARG A 17 -25.50 -22.24 -1.85
N SER A 18 -26.21 -21.63 -2.78
CA SER A 18 -26.82 -20.32 -2.59
C SER A 18 -27.76 -20.34 -1.38
N SER A 19 -27.63 -19.36 -0.49
CA SER A 19 -28.52 -19.15 0.67
C SER A 19 -28.80 -17.65 0.86
N PRO A 20 -30.06 -17.24 1.15
CA PRO A 20 -30.38 -15.84 1.43
C PRO A 20 -29.66 -15.33 2.69
N ASP A 21 -29.33 -16.21 3.63
CA ASP A 21 -28.69 -15.89 4.91
C ASP A 21 -27.15 -15.86 4.85
N GLN A 22 -26.57 -15.97 3.65
CA GLN A 22 -25.11 -15.90 3.50
C GLN A 22 -24.57 -14.55 4.00
N PRO A 23 -23.59 -14.55 4.92
CA PRO A 23 -23.05 -13.32 5.51
C PRO A 23 -22.12 -12.56 4.56
N ILE A 24 -21.58 -13.23 3.54
CA ILE A 24 -20.70 -12.67 2.51
C ILE A 24 -21.49 -12.65 1.19
N SER A 25 -21.57 -11.48 0.56
CA SER A 25 -22.23 -11.33 -0.74
C SER A 25 -21.27 -11.47 -1.92
N HIS A 26 -20.02 -11.06 -1.77
CA HIS A 26 -19.01 -11.05 -2.84
C HIS A 26 -17.65 -11.49 -2.30
N LEU A 27 -16.91 -12.23 -3.13
CA LEU A 27 -15.50 -12.56 -2.91
C LEU A 27 -14.69 -12.07 -4.11
N PHE A 28 -13.73 -11.20 -3.86
CA PHE A 28 -12.72 -10.78 -4.82
C PHE A 28 -11.39 -11.42 -4.45
N MET A 29 -10.74 -12.10 -5.39
CA MET A 29 -9.40 -12.65 -5.21
C MET A 29 -8.46 -12.08 -6.27
N PHE A 30 -7.27 -11.62 -5.86
CA PHE A 30 -6.31 -11.00 -6.76
C PHE A 30 -4.89 -11.44 -6.46
N ASP A 31 -4.19 -11.87 -7.52
CA ASP A 31 -2.80 -12.28 -7.43
C ASP A 31 -1.90 -11.05 -7.50
N ARG A 32 -1.02 -10.88 -6.51
CA ARG A 32 -0.12 -9.74 -6.37
C ARG A 32 0.76 -9.54 -7.60
N SER A 33 1.06 -10.60 -8.36
CA SER A 33 1.83 -10.52 -9.60
C SER A 33 1.17 -9.68 -10.70
N LEU A 34 -0.14 -9.41 -10.62
CA LEU A 34 -0.87 -8.54 -11.54
C LEU A 34 -0.66 -7.05 -11.26
N ASP A 35 -0.13 -6.69 -10.10
CA ASP A 35 0.15 -5.32 -9.73
C ASP A 35 1.32 -5.25 -8.74
N GLN A 36 2.53 -5.20 -9.27
CA GLN A 36 3.72 -4.99 -8.46
C GLN A 36 3.95 -3.50 -8.16
N ALA A 37 3.42 -2.62 -9.01
CA ALA A 37 3.62 -1.17 -8.92
C ALA A 37 3.15 -0.58 -7.59
N THR A 38 1.95 -0.96 -7.12
CA THR A 38 1.42 -0.51 -5.81
C THR A 38 2.39 -0.76 -4.66
N VAL A 39 3.16 -1.86 -4.68
CA VAL A 39 4.12 -2.18 -3.62
C VAL A 39 5.39 -1.33 -3.73
N LEU A 40 5.84 -1.07 -4.96
CA LEU A 40 7.06 -0.31 -5.24
C LEU A 40 6.89 1.19 -4.97
N MET A 41 5.65 1.69 -5.03
CA MET A 41 5.33 3.07 -4.68
C MET A 41 5.33 3.31 -3.17
N THR A 42 5.62 4.55 -2.79
CA THR A 42 5.59 5.04 -1.41
C THR A 42 4.18 5.42 -1.00
N GLY A 43 3.54 4.61 -0.15
CA GLY A 43 2.23 4.91 0.41
C GLY A 43 2.30 6.06 1.43
N LEU A 44 1.35 7.00 1.36
CA LEU A 44 1.39 8.29 2.06
C LEU A 44 0.31 8.47 3.14
N THR A 45 -0.31 7.37 3.56
CA THR A 45 -1.11 7.33 4.80
C THR A 45 -0.23 7.07 6.01
N TYR A 46 -0.65 7.51 7.20
CA TYR A 46 0.13 7.36 8.43
C TYR A 46 0.63 5.93 8.66
N GLU A 47 -0.27 4.94 8.61
CA GLU A 47 0.10 3.54 8.89
C GLU A 47 1.02 2.95 7.82
N ALA A 48 0.84 3.33 6.55
CA ALA A 48 1.74 2.92 5.46
C ALA A 48 3.15 3.46 5.65
N MET A 49 3.29 4.75 5.95
CA MET A 49 4.61 5.37 6.19
C MET A 49 5.24 4.88 7.50
N LEU A 50 4.44 4.59 8.52
CA LEU A 50 4.92 4.00 9.76
C LEU A 50 5.49 2.60 9.51
N HIS A 51 4.81 1.79 8.70
CA HIS A 51 5.27 0.46 8.33
C HIS A 51 6.55 0.51 7.50
N GLU A 52 6.70 1.49 6.61
CA GLU A 52 7.92 1.67 5.82
C GLU A 52 9.14 1.92 6.72
N VAL A 53 9.00 2.78 7.74
CA VAL A 53 10.12 3.23 8.60
C VAL A 53 10.40 2.28 9.76
N PHE A 54 9.38 1.73 10.42
CA PHE A 54 9.54 0.99 11.68
C PHE A 54 9.19 -0.51 11.57
N VAL A 55 8.62 -0.95 10.45
CA VAL A 55 8.16 -2.33 10.22
C VAL A 55 7.16 -2.81 11.28
N ILE A 56 5.90 -2.87 10.87
CA ILE A 56 4.81 -3.40 11.70
C ILE A 56 4.66 -4.91 11.45
N GLY A 57 4.87 -5.72 12.48
CA GLY A 57 4.66 -7.18 12.47
C GLY A 57 3.57 -7.59 13.46
N CYS A 58 2.54 -8.30 12.98
CA CYS A 58 1.44 -8.81 13.82
C CYS A 58 0.77 -7.72 14.69
N GLY A 59 0.55 -6.52 14.13
CA GLY A 59 -0.02 -5.39 14.86
C GLY A 59 0.90 -4.80 15.93
N LYS A 60 2.20 -5.09 15.86
CA LYS A 60 3.21 -4.60 16.80
C LYS A 60 4.39 -3.97 16.07
N THR A 61 5.05 -3.03 16.72
CA THR A 61 6.26 -2.40 16.19
C THR A 61 7.24 -2.11 17.33
N SER A 62 8.52 -2.03 17.01
CA SER A 62 9.51 -1.37 17.84
C SER A 62 9.88 -0.05 17.17
N PHE A 63 9.81 1.06 17.92
CA PHE A 63 10.18 2.36 17.38
C PHE A 63 11.68 2.67 17.50
N GLY A 64 12.39 1.95 18.37
CA GLY A 64 13.80 2.16 18.62
C GLY A 64 14.12 3.45 19.39
N PRO A 65 15.42 3.67 19.67
CA PRO A 65 15.87 4.71 20.60
C PRO A 65 15.52 6.13 20.16
N GLU A 66 15.53 6.43 18.85
CA GLU A 66 15.23 7.78 18.33
C GLU A 66 13.84 8.30 18.73
N VAL A 67 12.88 7.40 18.88
CA VAL A 67 11.52 7.73 19.33
C VAL A 67 11.42 7.54 20.84
N GLU A 68 11.95 6.44 21.38
CA GLU A 68 11.84 6.10 22.80
C GLU A 68 12.52 7.12 23.72
N GLU A 69 13.63 7.75 23.29
CA GLU A 69 14.32 8.78 24.07
C GLU A 69 13.58 10.13 24.06
N LYS A 70 12.67 10.34 23.09
CA LYS A 70 11.82 11.53 23.01
C LYS A 70 10.55 11.43 23.85
N MET A 71 10.01 10.22 24.01
CA MET A 71 8.91 9.96 24.95
C MET A 71 9.49 10.06 26.37
N LYS A 72 9.02 11.01 27.19
CA LYS A 72 9.68 11.34 28.46
C LYS A 72 9.99 10.11 29.32
N LEU A 73 11.19 10.14 29.94
CA LEU A 73 11.70 9.16 30.89
C LEU A 73 10.68 8.95 32.03
N GLU A 74 9.94 7.84 32.01
CA GLU A 74 9.53 7.21 33.27
C GLU A 74 10.84 6.74 33.91
N VAL A 75 11.38 7.56 34.80
CA VAL A 75 12.55 7.25 35.61
C VAL A 75 12.13 6.16 36.58
N ASP A 76 12.28 4.91 36.18
CA ASP A 76 12.32 3.80 37.12
C ASP A 76 13.77 3.66 37.60
N HIS A 77 13.98 3.87 38.90
CA HIS A 77 15.29 3.74 39.53
C HIS A 77 15.68 2.26 39.59
N GLY A 78 16.45 1.80 38.61
CA GLY A 78 17.07 0.48 38.66
C GLY A 78 17.76 0.14 37.36
N GLU A 79 18.95 -0.46 37.44
CA GLU A 79 19.75 -0.94 36.31
C GLU A 79 18.88 -1.65 35.26
N THR A 80 18.83 -1.11 34.05
CA THR A 80 18.11 -1.76 32.96
C THR A 80 18.98 -1.82 31.72
N THR A 81 19.35 -3.05 31.37
CA THR A 81 19.56 -3.44 29.98
C THR A 81 18.41 -2.85 29.14
N LYS A 82 18.71 -1.87 28.26
CA LYS A 82 17.73 -1.24 27.35
C LYS A 82 17.16 -2.29 26.38
N LYS A 83 16.19 -3.09 26.83
CA LYS A 83 15.38 -3.92 25.94
C LYS A 83 14.47 -2.99 25.15
N SER A 84 14.53 -3.09 23.82
CA SER A 84 13.66 -2.33 22.94
C SER A 84 12.19 -2.60 23.26
N LYS A 85 11.40 -1.53 23.44
CA LYS A 85 9.99 -1.64 23.83
C LYS A 85 9.15 -2.02 22.60
N VAL A 86 8.19 -2.93 22.82
CA VAL A 86 7.23 -3.34 21.78
C VAL A 86 5.91 -2.62 22.00
N TYR A 87 5.43 -1.95 20.97
CA TYR A 87 4.19 -1.17 20.97
C TYR A 87 3.13 -1.89 20.16
N ILE A 88 1.91 -1.95 20.68
CA ILE A 88 0.75 -2.51 19.97
C ILE A 88 0.06 -1.38 19.20
N LEU A 89 -0.24 -1.64 17.93
CA LEU A 89 -0.92 -0.73 17.02
C LEU A 89 -2.24 -1.37 16.58
N ASP A 90 -3.33 -1.04 17.28
CA ASP A 90 -4.67 -1.54 16.99
C ASP A 90 -5.74 -0.46 17.22
N ASN A 91 -7.00 -0.80 17.01
CA ASN A 91 -8.11 0.15 17.16
C ASN A 91 -8.55 0.38 18.62
N ASN A 92 -7.89 -0.24 19.61
CA ASN A 92 -8.10 0.11 21.02
C ASN A 92 -7.38 1.43 21.38
N ASP A 93 -6.41 1.85 20.56
CA ASP A 93 -5.85 3.19 20.57
C ASP A 93 -6.72 4.14 19.73
N GLY A 94 -7.44 5.04 20.42
CA GLY A 94 -8.33 6.01 19.78
C GLY A 94 -7.59 7.05 18.92
N VAL A 95 -6.33 7.37 19.27
CA VAL A 95 -5.49 8.27 18.47
C VAL A 95 -5.09 7.53 17.19
N PHE A 96 -4.54 6.32 17.30
CA PHE A 96 -4.13 5.52 16.15
C PHE A 96 -5.30 5.25 15.20
N SER A 97 -6.44 4.78 15.73
CA SER A 97 -7.64 4.51 14.94
C SER A 97 -8.09 5.73 14.12
N SER A 98 -7.89 6.94 14.65
CA SER A 98 -8.27 8.19 13.99
C SER A 98 -7.29 8.61 12.89
N ILE A 99 -5.99 8.30 13.01
CA ILE A 99 -4.96 8.77 12.09
C ILE A 99 -4.44 7.73 11.10
N ARG A 100 -4.58 6.42 11.39
CA ARG A 100 -3.93 5.34 10.63
C ARG A 100 -4.19 5.38 9.12
N ASN A 101 -5.42 5.75 8.71
CA ASN A 101 -5.82 5.85 7.31
C ASN A 101 -5.75 7.27 6.75
N LYS A 102 -5.37 8.28 7.55
CA LYS A 102 -5.26 9.67 7.08
C LYS A 102 -4.02 9.85 6.24
N HIS A 103 -4.12 10.67 5.20
CA HIS A 103 -2.94 11.17 4.49
C HIS A 103 -2.06 12.00 5.44
N MET A 104 -0.74 11.95 5.27
CA MET A 104 0.21 12.64 6.17
C MET A 104 -0.06 14.14 6.34
N THR A 105 -0.56 14.82 5.30
CA THR A 105 -0.91 16.26 5.36
C THR A 105 -2.05 16.57 6.34
N GLY A 106 -2.82 15.56 6.75
CA GLY A 106 -3.88 15.64 7.76
C GLY A 106 -3.50 15.09 9.14
N VAL A 107 -2.37 14.40 9.29
CA VAL A 107 -1.96 13.76 10.55
C VAL A 107 -1.52 14.79 11.58
N PHE A 108 -0.53 15.63 11.26
CA PHE A 108 -0.02 16.63 12.21
C PHE A 108 -1.07 17.65 12.68
N PRO A 109 -1.93 18.20 11.79
CA PRO A 109 -3.05 19.04 12.23
C PRO A 109 -3.99 18.33 13.22
N PHE A 110 -4.28 17.04 12.99
CA PHE A 110 -5.10 16.25 13.91
C PHE A 110 -4.41 16.07 15.26
N LEU A 111 -3.14 15.67 15.28
CA LEU A 111 -2.38 15.47 16.53
C LEU A 111 -2.29 16.78 17.34
N SER A 112 -2.05 17.91 16.67
CA SER A 112 -2.01 19.23 17.32
C SER A 112 -3.36 19.62 17.91
N SER A 113 -4.46 19.40 17.18
CA SER A 113 -5.81 19.63 17.69
C SER A 113 -6.11 18.74 18.90
N LYS A 114 -5.75 17.45 18.83
CA LYS A 114 -5.98 16.49 19.90
C LYS A 114 -5.13 16.79 21.15
N ALA A 115 -3.92 17.32 20.98
CA ALA A 115 -3.09 17.79 22.10
C ALA A 115 -3.76 18.94 22.87
N LYS A 116 -4.32 19.92 22.15
CA LYS A 116 -5.04 21.04 22.77
C LYS A 116 -6.30 20.59 23.50
N GLU A 117 -7.04 19.63 22.91
CA GLU A 117 -8.22 19.02 23.52
C GLU A 117 -7.87 18.33 24.85
N ILE A 118 -6.91 17.40 24.82
CA ILE A 118 -6.47 16.66 26.02
C ILE A 118 -5.95 17.61 27.10
N GLN A 119 -5.18 18.64 26.73
CA GLN A 119 -4.70 19.64 27.68
C GLN A 119 -5.84 20.44 28.31
N SER A 120 -6.87 20.80 27.53
CA SER A 120 -8.06 21.47 28.04
C SER A 120 -8.79 20.60 29.06
N ASP A 121 -8.92 19.29 28.81
CA ASP A 121 -9.61 18.37 29.71
C ASP A 121 -8.84 18.13 31.01
N PHE A 122 -7.49 18.11 30.96
CA PHE A 122 -6.67 18.11 32.18
C PHE A 122 -6.88 19.38 33.00
N ASN A 123 -6.93 20.55 32.35
CA ASN A 123 -7.14 21.82 33.02
C ASN A 123 -8.53 21.88 33.69
N LYS A 124 -9.58 21.39 33.00
CA LYS A 124 -10.93 21.27 33.60
C LYS A 124 -10.90 20.40 34.85
N GLY A 125 -10.24 19.24 34.80
CA GLY A 125 -10.08 18.36 35.95
C GLY A 125 -9.34 19.03 37.12
N ALA A 126 -8.32 19.84 36.83
CA ALA A 126 -7.57 20.59 37.83
C ALA A 126 -8.36 21.77 38.45
N SER A 127 -9.39 22.25 37.76
CA SER A 127 -10.26 23.34 38.21
C SER A 127 -11.56 22.86 38.89
N ILE A 128 -11.67 21.58 39.27
CA ILE A 128 -12.84 21.05 39.98
C ILE A 128 -12.76 21.41 41.46
N ASP A 129 -13.67 22.28 41.93
CA ASP A 129 -13.73 22.72 43.34
C ASP A 129 -14.54 21.77 44.24
N GLN A 130 -15.54 21.07 43.70
CA GLN A 130 -16.38 20.17 44.49
C GLN A 130 -15.71 18.81 44.69
N VAL A 131 -15.55 18.41 45.95
CA VAL A 131 -14.92 17.12 46.34
C VAL A 131 -15.62 15.91 45.71
N ARG A 132 -16.96 15.96 45.56
CA ARG A 132 -17.74 14.90 44.92
C ARG A 132 -17.33 14.73 43.46
N ASP A 133 -17.27 15.82 42.72
CA ASP A 133 -16.95 15.84 41.29
C ASP A 133 -15.47 15.50 41.07
N MET A 134 -14.58 15.92 41.97
CA MET A 134 -13.17 15.55 41.95
C MET A 134 -13.00 14.04 42.11
N LYS A 135 -13.73 13.43 43.06
CA LYS A 135 -13.72 11.98 43.25
C LYS A 135 -14.24 11.25 42.01
N GLN A 136 -15.26 11.78 41.36
CA GLN A 136 -15.79 11.22 40.11
C GLN A 136 -14.74 11.31 38.98
N PHE A 137 -14.13 12.47 38.76
CA PHE A 137 -13.10 12.67 37.75
C PHE A 137 -11.89 11.73 37.94
N VAL A 138 -11.35 11.67 39.17
CA VAL A 138 -10.20 10.81 39.48
C VAL A 138 -10.54 9.32 39.28
N SER A 139 -11.75 8.89 39.64
CA SER A 139 -12.14 7.48 39.55
C SER A 139 -12.57 7.04 38.16
N GLN A 140 -13.17 7.93 37.35
CA GLN A 140 -13.80 7.56 36.08
C GLN A 140 -13.05 8.07 34.84
N GLU A 141 -12.43 9.24 34.89
CA GLU A 141 -11.94 9.94 33.69
C GLU A 141 -10.42 10.02 33.60
N LEU A 142 -9.75 10.30 34.72
CA LEU A 142 -8.31 10.58 34.76
C LEU A 142 -7.45 9.46 34.15
N LYS A 143 -7.81 8.19 34.39
CA LYS A 143 -7.09 7.03 33.84
C LYS A 143 -7.16 7.00 32.31
N SER A 144 -8.35 7.22 31.75
CA SER A 144 -8.55 7.28 30.30
C SER A 144 -7.78 8.45 29.69
N LEU A 145 -7.84 9.62 30.34
CA LEU A 145 -7.16 10.82 29.87
C LEU A 145 -5.63 10.68 29.87
N LYS A 146 -5.05 10.06 30.92
CA LYS A 146 -3.61 9.72 30.97
C LYS A 146 -3.21 8.73 29.88
N LEU A 147 -4.05 7.72 29.60
CA LEU A 147 -3.80 6.76 28.51
C LEU A 147 -3.78 7.48 27.16
N GLN A 148 -4.79 8.31 26.87
CA GLN A 148 -4.86 9.09 25.64
C GLN A 148 -3.66 10.05 25.49
N HIS A 149 -3.23 10.69 26.56
CA HIS A 149 -2.03 11.54 26.55
C HIS A 149 -0.77 10.74 26.16
N ARG A 150 -0.57 9.57 26.76
CA ARG A 150 0.57 8.68 26.46
C ARG A 150 0.53 8.17 25.01
N GLN A 151 -0.64 7.79 24.51
CA GLN A 151 -0.83 7.36 23.12
C GLN A 151 -0.56 8.51 22.14
N LEU A 152 -1.03 9.71 22.46
CA LEU A 152 -0.79 10.90 21.67
C LEU A 152 0.70 11.26 21.62
N GLU A 153 1.39 11.29 22.77
CA GLU A 153 2.83 11.54 22.84
C GLU A 153 3.62 10.53 21.99
N MET A 154 3.27 9.24 22.09
CA MET A 154 3.88 8.18 21.27
C MET A 154 3.75 8.48 19.78
N HIS A 155 2.55 8.81 19.31
CA HIS A 155 2.32 9.09 17.90
C HIS A 155 2.97 10.40 17.41
N ILE A 156 3.06 11.42 18.27
CA ILE A 156 3.80 12.66 17.95
C ILE A 156 5.28 12.33 17.75
N CYS A 157 5.92 11.65 18.71
CA CYS A 157 7.33 11.29 18.60
C CYS A 157 7.61 10.40 17.38
N ALA A 158 6.76 9.39 17.15
CA ALA A 158 6.90 8.51 15.99
C ALA A 158 6.73 9.27 14.66
N CYS A 159 5.78 10.21 14.60
CA CYS A 159 5.56 11.06 13.43
C CYS A 159 6.77 11.99 13.15
N GLU A 160 7.37 12.57 14.19
CA GLU A 160 8.56 13.42 14.03
C GLU A 160 9.74 12.64 13.44
N VAL A 161 10.02 11.45 13.98
CA VAL A 161 11.12 10.61 13.49
C VAL A 161 10.84 10.10 12.08
N LEU A 162 9.60 9.70 11.79
CA LEU A 162 9.15 9.33 10.44
C LEU A 162 9.40 10.45 9.43
N LEU A 163 9.00 11.69 9.76
CA LEU A 163 9.19 12.84 8.88
C LEU A 163 10.67 13.19 8.71
N LYS A 164 11.47 13.08 9.78
CA LYS A 164 12.93 13.30 9.73
C LYS A 164 13.61 12.27 8.81
N LYS A 165 13.30 10.98 8.95
CA LYS A 165 13.89 9.90 8.14
C LYS A 165 13.52 10.03 6.66
N ASN A 166 12.26 10.35 6.37
CA ASN A 166 11.83 10.57 4.98
C ASN A 166 12.41 11.86 4.39
N GLY A 167 12.43 12.97 5.14
CA GLY A 167 12.99 14.23 4.68
C GLY A 167 14.49 14.13 4.36
N ALA A 168 15.27 13.51 5.25
CA ALA A 168 16.71 13.34 5.07
C ALA A 168 17.08 12.48 3.85
N ALA A 169 16.21 11.56 3.43
CA ALA A 169 16.44 10.66 2.30
C ALA A 169 16.05 11.26 0.92
N GLY A 170 15.71 12.55 0.85
CA GLY A 170 15.25 13.16 -0.40
C GLY A 170 13.87 12.67 -0.84
N ALA A 171 12.99 12.30 0.11
CA ALA A 171 11.68 11.72 -0.21
C ALA A 171 10.84 12.59 -1.15
N GLY A 172 10.96 13.92 -1.12
CA GLY A 172 10.24 14.80 -2.05
C GLY A 172 10.58 14.52 -3.52
N GLU A 173 11.87 14.37 -3.84
CA GLU A 173 12.34 14.07 -5.20
C GLU A 173 11.90 12.67 -5.63
N ARG A 174 12.00 11.71 -4.70
CA ARG A 174 11.54 10.33 -4.91
C ARG A 174 10.04 10.25 -5.20
N LEU A 175 9.21 10.91 -4.40
CA LEU A 175 7.76 10.92 -4.58
C LEU A 175 7.38 11.57 -5.91
N ARG A 176 8.01 12.68 -6.27
CA ARG A 176 7.82 13.31 -7.58
C ARG A 176 8.13 12.32 -8.70
N PHE A 177 9.29 11.66 -8.63
CA PHE A 177 9.71 10.68 -9.62
C PHE A 177 8.75 9.49 -9.73
N GLU A 178 8.35 8.87 -8.61
CA GLU A 178 7.37 7.78 -8.58
C GLU A 178 6.04 8.19 -9.23
N HIS A 179 5.57 9.41 -8.97
CA HIS A 179 4.34 9.95 -9.54
C HIS A 179 4.47 10.22 -11.06
N GLU A 180 5.58 10.80 -11.51
CA GLU A 180 5.85 11.03 -12.94
C GLU A 180 5.93 9.70 -13.73
N LEU A 181 6.49 8.65 -13.12
CA LEU A 181 6.55 7.32 -13.72
C LEU A 181 5.14 6.75 -13.97
N VAL A 182 4.27 6.72 -12.95
CA VAL A 182 2.92 6.16 -13.10
C VAL A 182 2.00 7.05 -13.91
N ALA A 183 2.20 8.38 -13.90
CA ALA A 183 1.50 9.30 -14.78
C ALA A 183 1.92 9.16 -16.25
N GLY A 184 3.05 8.49 -16.52
CA GLY A 184 3.61 8.35 -17.87
C GLY A 184 4.18 9.64 -18.44
N THR A 185 4.51 10.62 -17.58
CA THR A 185 5.07 11.91 -17.96
C THR A 185 6.60 11.93 -17.93
N ALA A 186 7.22 10.97 -17.22
CA ALA A 186 8.66 10.83 -17.17
C ALA A 186 9.24 10.39 -18.53
N ASN A 187 10.11 11.21 -19.10
CA ASN A 187 10.87 10.82 -20.29
C ASN A 187 12.05 9.89 -19.89
N ILE A 188 12.58 9.16 -20.87
CA ILE A 188 13.62 8.16 -20.59
C ILE A 188 14.93 8.78 -20.09
N SER A 189 15.32 9.97 -20.57
CA SER A 189 16.54 10.64 -20.14
C SER A 189 16.51 11.02 -18.67
N ASP A 190 15.37 11.55 -18.20
CA ASP A 190 15.18 11.96 -16.81
C ASP A 190 15.17 10.73 -15.90
N VAL A 191 14.56 9.61 -16.36
CA VAL A 191 14.60 8.33 -15.64
C VAL A 191 16.02 7.83 -15.45
N ILE A 192 16.85 7.85 -16.49
CA ILE A 192 18.24 7.40 -16.37
C ILE A 192 19.03 8.33 -15.47
N SER A 193 18.92 9.63 -15.69
CA SER A 193 19.63 10.63 -14.89
C SER A 193 19.27 10.53 -13.40
N TYR A 194 18.00 10.30 -13.09
CA TYR A 194 17.55 10.14 -11.71
C TYR A 194 18.09 8.85 -11.07
N LEU A 195 18.06 7.72 -11.79
CA LEU A 195 18.62 6.46 -11.29
C LEU A 195 20.14 6.55 -11.10
N GLU A 196 20.86 7.23 -11.99
CA GLU A 196 22.29 7.48 -11.86
C GLU A 196 22.61 8.38 -10.66
N ASP A 197 21.87 9.47 -10.46
CA ASP A 197 22.00 10.33 -9.28
C ASP A 197 21.78 9.54 -7.98
N CYS A 198 20.78 8.66 -7.94
CA CYS A 198 20.54 7.78 -6.79
C CYS A 198 21.75 6.89 -6.46
N MET A 199 22.44 6.37 -7.49
CA MET A 199 23.63 5.53 -7.32
C MET A 199 24.84 6.36 -6.89
N LEU A 200 25.03 7.55 -7.47
CA LEU A 200 26.12 8.48 -7.12
C LEU A 200 25.99 9.01 -5.69
N ARG A 201 24.75 9.16 -5.20
CA ARG A 201 24.44 9.53 -3.81
C ARG A 201 24.47 8.35 -2.84
N GLU A 202 24.84 7.16 -3.32
CA GLU A 202 24.92 5.92 -2.53
C GLU A 202 23.63 5.61 -1.76
N LEU A 203 22.47 5.86 -2.38
CA LEU A 203 21.19 5.47 -1.79
C LEU A 203 21.12 3.94 -1.61
N PRO A 204 20.28 3.42 -0.69
CA PRO A 204 20.18 1.98 -0.46
C PRO A 204 19.90 1.19 -1.75
N SER A 205 20.65 0.12 -1.98
CA SER A 205 20.60 -0.69 -3.21
C SER A 205 19.18 -1.18 -3.56
N TRP A 206 18.43 -1.65 -2.56
CA TRP A 206 17.04 -2.10 -2.71
C TRP A 206 16.07 -0.97 -3.10
N GLN A 207 16.32 0.25 -2.64
CA GLN A 207 15.56 1.42 -3.07
C GLN A 207 15.81 1.71 -4.55
N VAL A 208 17.08 1.71 -4.98
CA VAL A 208 17.42 1.93 -6.39
C VAL A 208 16.84 0.84 -7.30
N LEU A 209 16.92 -0.44 -6.89
CA LEU A 209 16.29 -1.54 -7.60
C LEU A 209 14.76 -1.39 -7.68
N SER A 210 14.10 -0.98 -6.60
CA SER A 210 12.66 -0.74 -6.57
C SER A 210 12.25 0.33 -7.59
N LEU A 211 12.99 1.43 -7.64
CA LEU A 211 12.75 2.54 -8.56
C LEU A 211 13.00 2.13 -10.01
N ALA A 212 14.06 1.36 -10.28
CA ALA A 212 14.33 0.83 -11.61
C ALA A 212 13.25 -0.15 -12.08
N CYS A 213 12.74 -1.02 -11.19
CA CYS A 213 11.63 -1.92 -11.48
C CYS A 213 10.35 -1.14 -11.76
N LEU A 214 10.02 -0.14 -10.93
CA LEU A 214 8.86 0.72 -11.16
C LEU A 214 8.96 1.43 -12.51
N ALA A 215 10.13 1.98 -12.85
CA ALA A 215 10.36 2.64 -14.14
C ALA A 215 10.18 1.66 -15.31
N SER A 216 10.70 0.44 -15.19
CA SER A 216 10.52 -0.61 -16.21
C SER A 216 9.06 -1.01 -16.37
N LEU A 217 8.33 -1.22 -15.26
CA LEU A 217 6.89 -1.54 -15.29
C LEU A 217 6.08 -0.41 -15.93
N SER A 218 6.32 0.84 -15.54
CA SER A 218 5.61 2.03 -16.04
C SER A 218 5.87 2.33 -17.52
N GLN A 219 6.99 1.91 -18.08
CA GLN A 219 7.30 2.13 -19.50
C GLN A 219 7.17 0.87 -20.36
N ASN A 220 6.72 -0.24 -19.76
CA ASN A 220 6.72 -1.57 -20.37
C ASN A 220 8.11 -1.93 -20.94
N GLY A 221 9.14 -1.71 -20.12
CA GLY A 221 10.53 -1.97 -20.40
C GLY A 221 11.37 -0.72 -20.64
N LEU A 222 12.67 -0.87 -20.37
CA LEU A 222 13.69 0.14 -20.62
C LEU A 222 14.42 -0.20 -21.93
N PRO A 223 14.81 0.79 -22.77
CA PRO A 223 15.60 0.50 -23.96
C PRO A 223 16.91 -0.22 -23.60
N GLY A 224 17.30 -1.22 -24.40
CA GLY A 224 18.40 -2.13 -24.07
C GLY A 224 19.73 -1.45 -23.72
N LYS A 225 20.07 -0.37 -24.43
CA LYS A 225 21.26 0.45 -24.11
C LYS A 225 21.24 0.96 -22.67
N TYR A 226 20.09 1.46 -22.23
CA TYR A 226 19.95 2.06 -20.90
C TYR A 226 19.82 1.00 -19.81
N LEU A 227 19.14 -0.11 -20.10
CA LEU A 227 19.09 -1.24 -19.15
C LEU A 227 20.48 -1.82 -18.92
N GLN A 228 21.28 -1.97 -19.98
CA GLN A 228 22.66 -2.45 -19.87
C GLN A 228 23.52 -1.46 -19.07
N SER A 229 23.43 -0.16 -19.39
CA SER A 229 24.13 0.89 -18.65
C SER A 229 23.77 0.88 -17.16
N PHE A 230 22.48 0.80 -16.85
CA PHE A 230 22.00 0.71 -15.47
C PHE A 230 22.58 -0.51 -14.73
N ARG A 231 22.53 -1.70 -15.35
CA ARG A 231 23.09 -2.93 -14.73
C ARG A 231 24.58 -2.77 -14.43
N GLU A 232 25.34 -2.23 -15.37
CA GLU A 232 26.78 -2.04 -15.18
C GLU A 232 27.09 -1.01 -14.09
N HIS A 233 26.41 0.14 -14.09
CA HIS A 233 26.57 1.15 -13.05
C HIS A 233 26.18 0.59 -11.68
N PHE A 234 25.05 -0.11 -11.60
CA PHE A 234 24.56 -0.71 -10.36
C PHE A 234 25.55 -1.73 -9.78
N LEU A 235 26.07 -2.65 -10.59
CA LEU A 235 27.04 -3.65 -10.14
C LEU A 235 28.38 -3.03 -9.72
N ARG A 236 28.81 -1.95 -10.40
CA ARG A 236 30.02 -1.20 -10.01
C ARG A 236 29.84 -0.44 -8.70
N SER A 237 28.65 0.11 -8.46
CA SER A 237 28.34 0.88 -7.24
C SER A 237 28.07 0.00 -6.02
N TYR A 238 27.34 -1.11 -6.18
CA TYR A 238 26.85 -1.92 -5.06
C TYR A 238 27.45 -3.32 -4.94
N GLY A 239 28.23 -3.77 -5.92
CA GLY A 239 28.90 -5.06 -5.90
C GLY A 239 28.29 -6.10 -6.85
N PHE A 240 29.11 -7.07 -7.24
CA PHE A 240 28.75 -8.11 -8.21
C PHE A 240 27.87 -9.23 -7.63
N GLU A 241 27.72 -9.29 -6.31
CA GLU A 241 26.79 -10.19 -5.63
C GLU A 241 25.32 -9.97 -6.04
N TYR A 242 25.00 -8.80 -6.61
CA TYR A 242 23.67 -8.49 -7.14
C TYR A 242 23.41 -9.05 -8.54
N LEU A 243 24.39 -9.69 -9.20
CA LEU A 243 24.19 -10.24 -10.54
C LEU A 243 23.06 -11.29 -10.61
N PRO A 244 22.96 -12.29 -9.70
CA PRO A 244 21.84 -13.23 -9.69
C PRO A 244 20.50 -12.55 -9.38
N ILE A 245 20.51 -11.52 -8.52
CA ILE A 245 19.33 -10.70 -8.18
C ILE A 245 18.81 -9.99 -9.44
N LEU A 246 19.67 -9.30 -10.18
CA LEU A 246 19.30 -8.63 -11.43
C LEU A 246 18.76 -9.63 -12.45
N HIS A 247 19.37 -10.81 -12.57
CA HIS A 247 18.87 -11.88 -13.43
C HIS A 247 17.45 -12.32 -13.02
N SER A 248 17.23 -12.59 -11.73
CA SER A 248 15.93 -13.00 -11.18
C SER A 248 14.83 -11.97 -11.45
N LEU A 249 15.12 -10.68 -11.23
CA LEU A 249 14.19 -9.58 -11.51
C LEU A 249 13.83 -9.51 -13.01
N CYS A 250 14.78 -9.77 -13.89
CA CYS A 250 14.53 -9.81 -15.34
C CYS A 250 13.65 -11.01 -15.73
N SER A 251 13.97 -12.19 -15.20
CA SER A 251 13.23 -13.44 -15.45
C SER A 251 11.79 -13.36 -14.93
N LYS A 252 11.55 -12.64 -13.84
CA LYS A 252 10.21 -12.35 -13.28
C LYS A 252 9.52 -11.13 -13.92
N ARG A 253 10.07 -10.58 -15.00
CA ARG A 253 9.53 -9.46 -15.79
C ARG A 253 9.38 -8.13 -15.02
N LEU A 254 10.19 -7.90 -13.98
CA LEU A 254 10.26 -6.63 -13.26
C LEU A 254 11.21 -5.62 -13.91
N LEU A 255 12.33 -6.11 -14.46
CA LEU A 255 13.31 -5.32 -15.21
C LEU A 255 13.43 -5.88 -16.61
N ILE A 256 12.62 -5.37 -17.53
CA ILE A 256 12.55 -5.89 -18.90
C ILE A 256 13.21 -4.94 -19.90
N GLU A 257 13.90 -5.53 -20.89
CA GLU A 257 14.34 -4.80 -22.07
C GLU A 257 13.12 -4.54 -22.97
N LYS A 258 12.96 -3.27 -23.39
CA LYS A 258 11.88 -2.87 -24.28
C LYS A 258 12.07 -3.54 -25.65
N PRO A 259 11.07 -4.28 -26.17
CA PRO A 259 11.16 -4.92 -27.47
C PRO A 259 11.45 -3.88 -28.56
N ARG A 260 12.42 -4.15 -29.44
CA ARG A 260 12.68 -3.29 -30.59
C ARG A 260 11.55 -3.44 -31.61
N PRO A 261 10.99 -2.35 -32.16
CA PRO A 261 10.06 -2.46 -33.26
C PRO A 261 10.77 -3.12 -34.45
N ILE A 262 10.20 -4.20 -34.98
CA ILE A 262 10.70 -4.87 -36.18
C ILE A 262 10.51 -3.90 -37.35
N VAL A 263 11.60 -3.45 -37.95
CA VAL A 263 11.59 -2.57 -39.13
C VAL A 263 10.87 -3.31 -40.27
N GLY A 264 9.78 -2.71 -40.79
CA GLY A 264 8.95 -3.28 -41.86
C GLY A 264 7.54 -3.70 -41.45
N ALA A 265 7.19 -3.66 -40.17
CA ALA A 265 5.81 -3.86 -39.72
C ALA A 265 4.98 -2.57 -39.88
N THR A 266 3.83 -2.66 -40.55
CA THR A 266 2.87 -1.55 -40.69
C THR A 266 2.37 -1.08 -39.32
N PRO A 267 2.17 0.23 -39.10
CA PRO A 267 1.80 0.79 -37.79
C PRO A 267 0.38 0.43 -37.29
N SER A 268 -0.36 -0.41 -38.01
CA SER A 268 -1.73 -0.84 -37.66
C SER A 268 -1.82 -2.19 -36.94
N THR A 269 -0.71 -2.90 -36.75
CA THR A 269 -0.69 -4.13 -35.94
C THR A 269 0.13 -3.90 -34.69
N ILE A 270 -0.57 -3.61 -33.59
CA ILE A 270 -0.08 -3.81 -32.22
C ILE A 270 0.75 -5.10 -32.23
N PRO A 271 2.02 -5.12 -31.77
CA PRO A 271 2.76 -6.36 -31.67
C PRO A 271 1.94 -7.26 -30.76
N SER A 272 1.28 -8.25 -31.36
CA SER A 272 0.51 -9.22 -30.60
C SER A 272 1.49 -9.88 -29.65
N PRO A 273 1.33 -9.74 -28.32
CA PRO A 273 2.12 -10.55 -27.41
C PRO A 273 1.89 -12.00 -27.79
N SER A 274 2.96 -12.80 -27.75
CA SER A 274 2.88 -14.24 -28.01
C SER A 274 1.66 -14.81 -27.27
N ARG A 275 0.73 -15.36 -28.05
CA ARG A 275 -0.71 -15.51 -27.75
C ARG A 275 -1.07 -16.39 -26.54
N ASN A 276 -0.12 -16.86 -25.74
CA ASN A 276 -0.41 -17.91 -24.75
C ASN A 276 -0.27 -17.56 -23.26
N ASP A 277 0.32 -16.45 -22.82
CA ASP A 277 0.30 -16.03 -21.38
C ASP A 277 0.95 -14.65 -21.14
N SER A 278 0.34 -13.56 -21.61
CA SER A 278 0.81 -12.21 -21.27
C SER A 278 -0.05 -11.59 -20.16
N LEU A 279 0.51 -11.49 -18.96
CA LEU A 279 -0.01 -10.63 -17.90
C LEU A 279 -0.22 -9.20 -18.45
N PRO A 280 -1.29 -8.49 -18.04
CA PRO A 280 -1.50 -7.12 -18.49
C PRO A 280 -0.36 -6.20 -18.03
N THR A 281 0.05 -5.28 -18.89
CA THR A 281 1.10 -4.30 -18.57
C THR A 281 0.53 -3.19 -17.70
N LEU A 282 1.37 -2.56 -16.87
CA LEU A 282 0.93 -1.43 -16.03
C LEU A 282 0.33 -0.27 -16.85
N PRO A 283 0.92 0.18 -17.98
CA PRO A 283 0.31 1.22 -18.82
C PRO A 283 -1.07 0.84 -19.35
N PHE A 284 -1.25 -0.43 -19.70
CA PHE A 284 -2.55 -0.94 -20.12
C PHE A 284 -3.55 -0.88 -18.97
N LEU A 285 -3.19 -1.32 -17.77
CA LEU A 285 -4.05 -1.24 -16.59
C LEU A 285 -4.41 0.19 -16.22
N ILE A 286 -3.43 1.11 -16.22
CA ILE A 286 -3.65 2.54 -15.94
C ILE A 286 -4.74 3.11 -16.83
N LYS A 287 -4.63 2.89 -18.14
CA LYS A 287 -5.60 3.37 -19.12
C LYS A 287 -6.95 2.65 -18.99
N ARG A 288 -6.92 1.33 -18.80
CA ARG A 288 -8.14 0.51 -18.82
C ARG A 288 -9.01 0.70 -17.59
N LEU A 289 -8.40 0.96 -16.44
CA LEU A 289 -9.07 1.11 -15.14
C LEU A 289 -9.11 2.57 -14.65
N ASN A 290 -8.59 3.53 -15.42
CA ASN A 290 -8.47 4.94 -15.02
C ASN A 290 -7.75 5.11 -13.68
N LEU A 291 -6.56 4.51 -13.56
CA LEU A 291 -5.83 4.47 -12.28
C LEU A 291 -5.12 5.78 -11.95
N VAL A 292 -4.87 6.62 -12.95
CA VAL A 292 -4.30 7.95 -12.79
C VAL A 292 -5.42 8.96 -13.05
N PRO A 293 -5.76 9.82 -12.07
CA PRO A 293 -6.75 10.88 -12.25
C PRO A 293 -6.42 11.77 -13.45
N SER A 294 -7.46 12.21 -14.16
CA SER A 294 -7.26 13.16 -15.25
C SER A 294 -6.91 14.53 -14.69
N SER A 295 -6.06 15.30 -15.39
CA SER A 295 -5.64 16.64 -14.96
C SER A 295 -6.77 17.67 -14.81
N GLU A 296 -7.98 17.32 -15.26
CA GLU A 296 -9.21 18.13 -15.13
C GLU A 296 -9.93 17.94 -13.79
N GLU A 297 -9.54 16.94 -12.99
CA GLU A 297 -10.07 16.76 -11.64
C GLU A 297 -9.50 17.85 -10.72
N ALA A 298 -10.39 18.59 -10.06
CA ALA A 298 -10.03 19.66 -9.13
C ALA A 298 -8.97 19.21 -8.11
N ALA A 299 -8.14 20.15 -7.63
CA ALA A 299 -7.11 19.89 -6.64
C ALA A 299 -7.62 18.98 -5.51
N VAL A 300 -7.02 17.79 -5.39
CA VAL A 300 -7.48 16.74 -4.47
C VAL A 300 -7.31 17.22 -3.02
N ASP A 301 -8.41 17.34 -2.27
CA ASP A 301 -8.33 17.57 -0.82
C ASP A 301 -7.85 16.29 -0.13
N LEU A 302 -6.54 16.20 0.10
CA LEU A 302 -5.91 15.06 0.76
C LEU A 302 -6.28 14.93 2.24
N ARG A 303 -6.82 15.99 2.87
CA ARG A 303 -7.29 15.94 4.27
C ARG A 303 -8.68 15.31 4.38
N ASN A 304 -9.51 15.49 3.35
CA ASN A 304 -10.84 14.91 3.22
C ASN A 304 -10.99 14.22 1.84
N PRO A 305 -10.32 13.07 1.65
CA PRO A 305 -10.22 12.47 0.32
C PRO A 305 -11.57 11.93 -0.18
N SER A 306 -11.87 12.23 -1.45
CA SER A 306 -13.01 11.68 -2.18
C SER A 306 -12.64 10.46 -3.04
N ALA A 307 -11.35 10.26 -3.35
CA ALA A 307 -10.87 9.19 -4.21
C ALA A 307 -9.81 8.33 -3.52
N MET A 308 -9.76 7.04 -3.87
CA MET A 308 -8.78 6.08 -3.32
C MET A 308 -7.32 6.44 -3.67
N SER A 309 -7.09 7.22 -4.73
CA SER A 309 -5.76 7.70 -5.12
C SER A 309 -5.06 8.56 -4.06
N TYR A 310 -5.80 9.06 -3.06
CA TYR A 310 -5.24 9.84 -1.95
C TYR A 310 -4.11 9.12 -1.21
N VAL A 311 -4.11 7.78 -1.20
CA VAL A 311 -3.05 6.98 -0.56
C VAL A 311 -1.69 7.18 -1.24
N PHE A 312 -1.67 7.71 -2.46
CA PHE A 312 -0.50 8.14 -3.23
C PHE A 312 -0.63 9.61 -3.67
N SER A 313 -1.15 10.49 -2.78
CA SER A 313 -1.33 11.93 -3.06
C SER A 313 -2.12 12.27 -4.34
N GLY A 314 -3.02 11.39 -4.77
CA GLY A 314 -3.80 11.58 -5.99
C GLY A 314 -3.09 11.14 -7.27
N ALA A 315 -1.86 10.63 -7.22
CA ALA A 315 -1.12 10.24 -8.42
C ALA A 315 -1.56 8.90 -9.01
N PHE A 316 -2.01 7.97 -8.16
CA PHE A 316 -2.28 6.59 -8.57
C PHE A 316 -3.31 5.92 -7.67
N THR A 317 -4.21 5.13 -8.24
CA THR A 317 -5.14 4.27 -7.52
C THR A 317 -4.70 2.82 -7.64
N PRO A 318 -4.60 2.05 -6.52
CA PRO A 318 -4.25 0.64 -6.60
C PRO A 318 -5.21 -0.15 -7.53
N PRO A 319 -4.71 -0.85 -8.57
CA PRO A 319 -5.52 -1.58 -9.54
C PRO A 319 -6.61 -2.46 -8.94
N PHE A 320 -6.28 -3.28 -7.93
CA PHE A 320 -7.26 -4.18 -7.35
C PHE A 320 -8.35 -3.45 -6.56
N CYS A 321 -7.99 -2.38 -5.84
CA CYS A 321 -8.96 -1.53 -5.17
C CYS A 321 -9.93 -0.91 -6.18
N GLN A 322 -9.42 -0.45 -7.35
CA GLN A 322 -10.25 0.08 -8.42
C GLN A 322 -11.16 -0.97 -9.07
N VAL A 323 -10.68 -2.20 -9.24
CA VAL A 323 -11.51 -3.33 -9.72
C VAL A 323 -12.68 -3.57 -8.77
N VAL A 324 -12.43 -3.59 -7.46
CA VAL A 324 -13.50 -3.72 -6.44
C VAL A 324 -14.47 -2.54 -6.56
N ALA A 325 -13.98 -1.29 -6.57
CA ALA A 325 -14.84 -0.11 -6.68
C ALA A 325 -15.72 -0.14 -7.95
N ASN A 326 -15.14 -0.43 -9.11
CA ASN A 326 -15.87 -0.53 -10.37
C ASN A 326 -16.94 -1.62 -10.33
N ALA A 327 -16.63 -2.80 -9.78
CA ALA A 327 -17.60 -3.89 -9.66
C ALA A 327 -18.76 -3.53 -8.71
N MET A 328 -18.48 -2.80 -7.63
CA MET A 328 -19.54 -2.37 -6.70
C MET A 328 -20.45 -1.28 -7.28
N VAL A 329 -19.92 -0.44 -8.17
CA VAL A 329 -20.69 0.65 -8.82
C VAL A 329 -21.36 0.20 -10.11
N HIS A 330 -20.77 -0.70 -10.89
CA HIS A 330 -21.28 -1.06 -12.22
C HIS A 330 -21.84 -2.48 -12.29
N GLY A 331 -21.76 -3.24 -11.20
CA GLY A 331 -22.01 -4.67 -11.23
C GLY A 331 -20.83 -5.44 -11.82
N TRP A 332 -20.87 -6.76 -11.70
CA TRP A 332 -19.80 -7.62 -12.18
C TRP A 332 -19.80 -7.75 -13.71
N ASN A 333 -18.80 -7.20 -14.39
CA ASN A 333 -18.65 -7.32 -15.84
C ASN A 333 -17.53 -8.30 -16.22
N THR A 334 -17.88 -9.58 -16.34
CA THR A 334 -16.94 -10.66 -16.67
C THR A 334 -16.26 -10.46 -18.02
N SER A 335 -16.97 -9.92 -19.02
CA SER A 335 -16.41 -9.66 -20.35
C SER A 335 -15.31 -8.62 -20.30
N GLU A 336 -15.55 -7.54 -19.57
CA GLU A 336 -14.57 -6.47 -19.34
C GLU A 336 -13.35 -6.98 -18.56
N LEU A 337 -13.57 -7.74 -17.47
CA LEU A 337 -12.47 -8.30 -16.69
C LEU A 337 -11.62 -9.28 -17.51
N LYS A 338 -12.23 -10.14 -18.33
CA LYS A 338 -11.50 -11.04 -19.24
C LYS A 338 -10.68 -10.26 -20.29
N LYS A 339 -11.21 -9.14 -20.80
CA LYS A 339 -10.43 -8.26 -21.68
C LYS A 339 -9.25 -7.59 -20.96
N THR A 340 -9.40 -7.30 -19.67
CA THR A 340 -8.37 -6.61 -18.89
C THR A 340 -7.28 -7.57 -18.39
N PHE A 341 -7.64 -8.73 -17.86
CA PHE A 341 -6.70 -9.65 -17.19
C PHE A 341 -6.50 -10.98 -17.93
N GLY A 342 -7.22 -11.21 -19.02
CA GLY A 342 -7.20 -12.47 -19.76
C GLY A 342 -7.91 -13.58 -18.99
N ARG A 343 -7.15 -14.30 -18.14
CA ARG A 343 -7.64 -15.44 -17.37
C ARG A 343 -8.36 -14.98 -16.10
N VAL A 344 -9.67 -14.75 -16.21
CA VAL A 344 -10.54 -14.41 -15.07
C VAL A 344 -11.49 -15.56 -14.77
N LEU A 345 -11.48 -15.99 -13.51
CA LEU A 345 -12.48 -16.89 -12.96
C LEU A 345 -13.62 -16.06 -12.38
N VAL A 346 -14.84 -16.36 -12.82
CA VAL A 346 -16.07 -15.81 -12.24
C VAL A 346 -17.01 -16.97 -12.03
N GLU A 347 -17.49 -17.11 -10.82
CA GLU A 347 -18.48 -18.10 -10.44
C GLU A 347 -19.61 -17.38 -9.73
N GLU A 348 -20.81 -17.57 -10.26
CA GLU A 348 -22.02 -16.99 -9.69
C GLU A 348 -22.74 -18.08 -8.91
N ASN A 349 -22.70 -17.98 -7.59
CA ASN A 349 -23.38 -18.89 -6.69
C ASN A 349 -24.31 -18.11 -5.76
N SER A 350 -25.11 -17.24 -6.36
CA SER A 350 -25.98 -16.28 -5.68
C SER A 350 -27.40 -16.33 -6.22
N TYR A 351 -28.37 -16.11 -5.33
CA TYR A 351 -29.77 -15.87 -5.73
C TYR A 351 -29.97 -14.49 -6.39
N ILE A 352 -28.99 -13.59 -6.24
CA ILE A 352 -28.98 -12.25 -6.81
C ILE A 352 -28.01 -12.27 -7.99
N PRO A 353 -28.42 -11.87 -9.20
CA PRO A 353 -27.52 -11.76 -10.35
C PRO A 353 -26.28 -10.91 -10.05
N ALA A 354 -25.09 -11.36 -10.46
CA ALA A 354 -23.83 -10.68 -10.13
C ALA A 354 -23.64 -9.32 -10.85
N ASP A 355 -24.44 -9.06 -11.87
CA ASP A 355 -24.52 -7.78 -12.58
C ASP A 355 -25.26 -6.69 -11.78
N ARG A 356 -25.93 -7.05 -10.69
CA ARG A 356 -26.57 -6.07 -9.79
C ARG A 356 -25.58 -5.52 -8.78
N ARG A 357 -25.70 -4.21 -8.52
CA ARG A 357 -25.00 -3.54 -7.42
C ARG A 357 -25.31 -4.25 -6.09
N PRO A 358 -24.32 -4.38 -5.19
CA PRO A 358 -24.58 -4.86 -3.84
C PRO A 358 -25.64 -3.97 -3.15
N ASP A 359 -26.61 -4.59 -2.49
CA ASP A 359 -27.56 -3.85 -1.66
C ASP A 359 -26.95 -3.53 -0.29
N ASN A 360 -26.57 -2.27 -0.10
CA ASN A 360 -25.93 -1.78 1.13
C ASN A 360 -26.86 -1.80 2.34
N ARG A 361 -28.17 -1.98 2.13
CA ARG A 361 -29.16 -2.16 3.21
C ARG A 361 -29.08 -3.54 3.83
N MET A 362 -28.66 -4.55 3.06
CA MET A 362 -28.62 -5.95 3.50
C MET A 362 -27.44 -6.26 4.44
N LYS A 363 -26.51 -5.31 4.66
CA LYS A 363 -25.33 -5.44 5.56
C LYS A 363 -24.46 -6.68 5.31
N LYS A 364 -24.55 -7.32 4.14
CA LYS A 364 -23.70 -8.43 3.74
C LYS A 364 -22.27 -7.94 3.50
N ALA A 365 -21.29 -8.76 3.89
CA ALA A 365 -19.89 -8.43 3.75
C ALA A 365 -19.37 -8.66 2.33
N ILE A 366 -18.45 -7.81 1.89
CA ILE A 366 -17.65 -8.00 0.67
C ILE A 366 -16.26 -8.44 1.14
N LEU A 367 -15.83 -9.65 0.75
CA LEU A 367 -14.51 -10.17 1.09
C LEU A 367 -13.53 -9.85 -0.05
N VAL A 368 -12.45 -9.14 0.26
CA VAL A 368 -11.38 -8.80 -0.67
C VAL A 368 -10.11 -9.51 -0.22
N PHE A 369 -9.62 -10.47 -1.01
CA PHE A 369 -8.49 -11.32 -0.68
C PHE A 369 -7.30 -11.10 -1.63
N PHE A 370 -6.21 -10.56 -1.09
CA PHE A 370 -4.92 -10.43 -1.75
C PHE A 370 -4.08 -11.72 -1.61
N LEU A 371 -3.71 -12.32 -2.74
CA LEU A 371 -2.80 -13.47 -2.80
C LEU A 371 -1.39 -12.98 -3.10
N GLY A 372 -0.44 -13.20 -2.18
CA GLY A 372 0.92 -12.65 -2.30
C GLY A 372 1.12 -11.32 -1.58
N GLY A 373 0.11 -10.87 -0.83
CA GLY A 373 0.24 -9.82 0.18
C GLY A 373 -0.50 -8.51 -0.16
N VAL A 374 -0.73 -7.70 0.87
CA VAL A 374 -1.42 -6.40 0.81
C VAL A 374 -0.57 -5.32 1.46
N THR A 375 -0.64 -4.10 0.95
CA THR A 375 -0.01 -2.92 1.57
C THR A 375 -1.00 -2.19 2.48
N TYR A 376 -0.50 -1.44 3.48
CA TYR A 376 -1.37 -0.56 4.27
C TYR A 376 -2.02 0.56 3.44
N ALA A 377 -1.41 0.97 2.32
CA ALA A 377 -2.01 1.90 1.37
C ALA A 377 -3.28 1.30 0.74
N GLU A 378 -3.24 0.05 0.29
CA GLU A 378 -4.43 -0.65 -0.24
C GLU A 378 -5.50 -0.87 0.83
N VAL A 379 -5.08 -1.20 2.06
CA VAL A 379 -6.01 -1.30 3.19
C VAL A 379 -6.72 0.03 3.45
N ALA A 380 -5.99 1.15 3.42
CA ALA A 380 -6.56 2.47 3.62
C ALA A 380 -7.50 2.87 2.45
N ALA A 381 -7.13 2.57 1.21
CA ALA A 381 -7.97 2.78 0.02
C ALA A 381 -9.31 2.04 0.12
N LEU A 382 -9.29 0.74 0.46
CA LEU A 382 -10.51 -0.05 0.63
C LEU A 382 -11.35 0.42 1.82
N ARG A 383 -10.73 0.90 2.90
CA ARG A 383 -11.45 1.49 4.03
C ARG A 383 -12.15 2.80 3.63
N LEU A 384 -11.51 3.63 2.81
CA LEU A 384 -12.16 4.83 2.26
C LEU A 384 -13.38 4.44 1.43
N LEU A 385 -13.23 3.49 0.51
CA LEU A 385 -14.33 2.97 -0.31
C LEU A 385 -15.49 2.46 0.55
N ALA A 386 -15.18 1.72 1.61
CA ALA A 386 -16.16 1.19 2.54
C ALA A 386 -16.96 2.29 3.25
N VAL A 387 -16.27 3.32 3.77
CA VAL A 387 -16.90 4.44 4.48
C VAL A 387 -17.79 5.26 3.54
N GLN A 388 -17.29 5.62 2.37
CA GLN A 388 -18.01 6.50 1.42
C GLN A 388 -19.31 5.89 0.90
N ASN A 389 -19.34 4.57 0.75
CA ASN A 389 -20.48 3.87 0.17
C ASN A 389 -21.30 3.10 1.21
N ASN A 390 -20.91 3.15 2.49
CA ASN A 390 -21.52 2.36 3.56
C ASN A 390 -21.48 0.84 3.26
N PHE A 391 -20.34 0.35 2.75
CA PHE A 391 -20.09 -1.07 2.55
C PHE A 391 -19.43 -1.70 3.79
N ARG A 392 -19.72 -2.99 4.03
CA ARG A 392 -18.95 -3.81 4.97
C ARG A 392 -17.88 -4.59 4.22
N ILE A 393 -16.66 -4.05 4.13
CA ILE A 393 -15.53 -4.72 3.47
C ILE A 393 -14.68 -5.48 4.50
N LEU A 394 -14.46 -6.77 4.25
CA LEU A 394 -13.50 -7.61 4.96
C LEU A 394 -12.27 -7.78 4.07
N ILE A 395 -11.08 -7.47 4.61
CA ILE A 395 -9.82 -7.58 3.88
C ILE A 395 -9.08 -8.80 4.39
N ALA A 396 -8.75 -9.72 3.49
CA ALA A 396 -7.92 -10.88 3.74
C ALA A 396 -6.64 -10.79 2.91
N SER A 397 -5.55 -11.35 3.42
CA SER A 397 -4.28 -11.39 2.71
C SER A 397 -3.41 -12.53 3.23
N THR A 398 -2.50 -13.02 2.39
CA THR A 398 -1.46 -13.97 2.81
C THR A 398 -0.47 -13.35 3.80
N ASN A 399 -0.21 -12.05 3.67
CA ASN A 399 0.69 -11.27 4.52
C ASN A 399 0.47 -9.77 4.32
N ILE A 400 1.06 -8.95 5.21
CA ILE A 400 1.21 -7.51 4.99
C ILE A 400 2.61 -7.28 4.42
N ILE A 401 2.70 -6.49 3.36
CA ILE A 401 3.94 -6.31 2.61
C ILE A 401 4.73 -5.11 3.13
N HIS A 402 6.02 -5.34 3.42
CA HIS A 402 7.06 -4.32 3.47
C HIS A 402 7.84 -4.31 2.15
N ARG A 403 8.10 -3.12 1.58
CA ARG A 403 8.67 -2.97 0.22
C ARG A 403 10.01 -3.69 0.05
N ASP A 404 10.96 -3.45 0.94
CA ASP A 404 12.31 -4.03 0.82
C ASP A 404 12.27 -5.55 0.99
N SER A 405 11.46 -6.04 1.92
CA SER A 405 11.26 -7.47 2.13
C SER A 405 10.63 -8.15 0.91
N TYR A 406 9.70 -7.47 0.26
CA TYR A 406 9.08 -7.93 -0.98
C TYR A 406 10.04 -7.94 -2.15
N MET A 407 10.88 -6.91 -2.29
CA MET A 407 11.92 -6.87 -3.33
C MET A 407 12.93 -8.00 -3.16
N LYS A 408 13.34 -8.28 -1.91
CA LYS A 408 14.21 -9.42 -1.60
C LYS A 408 13.54 -10.74 -2.00
N TYR A 409 12.29 -10.96 -1.59
CA TYR A 409 11.51 -12.13 -1.98
C TYR A 409 11.35 -12.28 -3.51
N LEU A 410 11.11 -11.18 -4.22
CA LEU A 410 11.06 -11.18 -5.68
C LEU A 410 12.44 -11.41 -6.30
N SER A 411 13.53 -11.04 -5.65
CA SER A 411 14.87 -11.32 -6.14
C SER A 411 15.38 -12.72 -5.84
N ASP A 412 14.79 -13.42 -4.86
CA ASP A 412 15.24 -14.76 -4.47
C ASP A 412 15.27 -15.67 -5.70
N VAL A 413 16.46 -16.24 -5.90
CA VAL A 413 16.74 -17.22 -6.96
C VAL A 413 16.23 -18.54 -6.43
N ASP A 414 15.26 -19.14 -7.12
CA ASP A 414 14.73 -20.44 -6.73
C ASP A 414 15.90 -21.46 -6.77
N PRO A 415 16.25 -22.09 -5.63
CA PRO A 415 17.42 -22.96 -5.55
C PRO A 415 17.32 -24.18 -6.48
N ARG A 416 16.14 -24.47 -7.03
CA ARG A 416 15.93 -25.52 -8.03
C ARG A 416 16.52 -25.20 -9.42
N PHE A 417 17.03 -23.98 -9.64
CA PHE A 417 17.75 -23.59 -10.85
C PHE A 417 19.27 -23.65 -10.71
N PHE A 418 19.79 -24.19 -9.60
CA PHE A 418 21.20 -24.50 -9.40
C PHE A 418 21.47 -26.00 -9.43
#